data_AF-A0A8S3ZIB5-F1
#
_entry.id   AF-A0A8S3ZIB5-F1
#
_cell.length_a   1.000
_cell.length_b   1.000
_cell.length_c   1.000
_cell.angle_alpha   90.00
_cell.angle_beta   90.00
_cell.angle_gamma   90.00
#
_symmetry.space_group_name_H-M   'P 1'
#
loop_
_entity.id
_entity.type
_entity.pdbx_description
1 polymer ?
#
loop_
_entity_poly.entity_id
_entity_poly.type
_entity_poly.pdbx_seq_one_letter_code
_entity_poly.pdbx_strand_id
1 'polypeptide(L)'
;MALKPQIGGSIGASRDETAAIFVLPYKIQRKRLEDIKHSMLKKNIPLAKALDHTVTHIVTEFESLEQVEKQAAKDGLQLPTAACVVSMGWLVECLKASAVLPVEESHLFKKDALEVLQLHAELKDGSQDYSRALAFRRASCLLKSLPFEVRDPRQLSRLKDIGGHVLRVVTDILDNGSSKEVEDIVSSKWFQQMKMFTSIFGVGSATAKSWISKGWTTIEDVRGAGCPSSDWRVVWGLAFYEDLGCPVSRQEADTFVAIVHREAEAIWPGTIVTCVGGFRRGKEVGHDVDLLITHPREGEEVGLLPKLLSALAKRDLILIGHREKNSY
;
A
#
# COMPACT_ATOMS: atom_id res chain seq x y z
N MET A 1 -4.44 43.01 -1.30
CA MET A 1 -4.92 42.56 0.03
C MET A 1 -5.76 41.32 -0.18
N ALA A 2 -5.18 40.14 0.04
CA ALA A 2 -5.81 38.82 0.30
C ALA A 2 -4.68 37.76 0.21
N LEU A 3 -4.53 37.00 1.29
CA LEU A 3 -3.39 36.14 1.61
C LEU A 3 -3.39 34.83 0.80
N LYS A 4 -2.22 34.46 0.26
CA LYS A 4 -1.91 33.11 -0.23
C LYS A 4 -1.43 32.24 0.95
N PRO A 5 -1.82 30.96 1.05
CA PRO A 5 -1.03 30.00 1.81
C PRO A 5 0.13 29.50 0.92
N GLN A 6 1.36 29.70 1.39
CA GLN A 6 2.52 28.97 0.90
C GLN A 6 2.48 27.55 1.46
N ILE A 7 2.64 26.54 0.60
CA ILE A 7 3.04 25.20 1.03
C ILE A 7 4.22 24.80 0.16
N GLY A 8 5.37 24.74 0.81
CA GLY A 8 6.70 24.51 0.27
C GLY A 8 7.66 24.74 1.42
N GLY A 9 7.81 23.74 2.27
CA GLY A 9 8.66 23.79 3.45
C GLY A 9 9.00 22.37 3.89
N SER A 10 10.26 22.01 3.62
CA SER A 10 10.97 20.87 4.20
C SER A 10 10.60 20.58 5.66
N ILE A 11 10.41 19.30 5.99
CA ILE A 11 10.36 18.83 7.38
C ILE A 11 11.39 17.70 7.47
N GLY A 12 12.66 17.98 7.74
CA GLY A 12 13.17 18.10 9.11
C GLY A 12 12.28 18.85 10.09
N ALA A 13 11.57 18.12 10.95
CA ALA A 13 11.11 18.58 12.25
C ALA A 13 11.94 17.82 13.27
N SER A 14 12.88 18.47 13.98
CA SER A 14 12.61 19.42 15.07
C SER A 14 11.75 18.79 16.15
N ARG A 15 12.36 18.67 17.34
CA ARG A 15 11.76 18.27 18.61
C ARG A 15 10.40 18.96 18.83
N ASP A 16 9.45 18.21 19.40
CA ASP A 16 8.16 18.64 19.99
C ASP A 16 7.02 19.05 19.03
N GLU A 17 6.43 18.08 18.34
CA GLU A 17 4.96 17.97 18.31
C GLU A 17 4.59 16.87 19.32
N THR A 18 3.82 17.20 20.35
CA THR A 18 3.54 16.29 21.47
C THR A 18 2.78 15.06 20.99
N ALA A 19 3.50 13.98 20.67
CA ALA A 19 2.90 12.71 20.29
C ALA A 19 1.87 12.30 21.35
N ALA A 20 0.67 11.91 20.91
CA ALA A 20 -0.40 11.45 21.77
C ALA A 20 -0.85 10.07 21.30
N ILE A 21 -0.50 9.04 22.07
CA ILE A 21 -0.69 7.64 21.67
C ILE A 21 -1.93 7.09 22.35
N PHE A 22 -2.92 6.65 21.58
CA PHE A 22 -4.07 5.92 22.09
C PHE A 22 -3.93 4.42 21.79
N VAL A 23 -4.06 3.57 22.82
CA VAL A 23 -4.04 2.10 22.64
C VAL A 23 -5.48 1.60 22.56
N LEU A 24 -5.87 1.09 21.40
CA LEU A 24 -7.19 0.49 21.23
C LEU A 24 -7.29 -0.79 22.08
N PRO A 25 -8.31 -0.91 22.94
CA PRO A 25 -8.41 -2.02 23.89
C PRO A 25 -8.87 -3.34 23.26
N TYR A 26 -9.16 -3.37 21.96
CA TYR A 26 -9.71 -4.53 21.26
C TYR A 26 -8.65 -5.59 20.98
N LYS A 27 -9.04 -6.86 21.06
CA LYS A 27 -8.15 -8.03 20.91
C LYS A 27 -6.95 -8.05 21.89
N ILE A 28 -6.96 -7.21 22.94
CA ILE A 28 -5.96 -7.20 24.01
C ILE A 28 -6.63 -7.68 25.32
N GLN A 29 -6.01 -8.63 26.00
CA GLN A 29 -6.48 -9.05 27.34
C GLN A 29 -6.40 -7.89 28.33
N ARG A 30 -7.40 -7.74 29.20
CA ARG A 30 -7.49 -6.61 30.15
C ARG A 30 -6.22 -6.40 30.99
N LYS A 31 -5.67 -7.49 31.55
CA LYS A 31 -4.43 -7.45 32.33
C LYS A 31 -3.24 -6.98 31.48
N ARG A 32 -3.09 -7.51 30.27
CA ARG A 32 -2.05 -7.09 29.32
C ARG A 32 -2.16 -5.61 28.96
N LEU A 33 -3.38 -5.10 28.77
CA LEU A 33 -3.61 -3.68 28.50
C LEU A 33 -3.20 -2.81 29.70
N GLU A 34 -3.50 -3.23 30.93
CA GLU A 34 -3.08 -2.54 32.15
C GLU A 34 -1.54 -2.52 32.27
N ASP A 35 -0.88 -3.66 32.00
CA ASP A 35 0.58 -3.78 32.00
C ASP A 35 1.24 -2.87 30.93
N ILE A 36 0.64 -2.79 29.74
CA ILE A 36 1.10 -1.89 28.66
C ILE A 36 0.99 -0.43 29.11
N LYS A 37 -0.18 -0.02 29.62
CA LYS A 37 -0.41 1.37 30.08
C LYS A 37 0.55 1.73 31.21
N HIS A 38 0.76 0.82 32.16
CA HIS A 38 1.71 1.01 33.25
C HIS A 38 3.14 1.15 32.72
N SER A 39 3.53 0.35 31.73
CA SER A 39 4.86 0.42 31.10
C SER A 39 5.07 1.72 30.34
N MET A 40 4.06 2.20 29.62
CA MET A 40 4.10 3.50 28.93
C MET A 40 4.31 4.64 29.92
N LEU A 41 3.51 4.67 31.00
CA LEU A 41 3.65 5.69 32.05
C LEU A 41 5.04 5.63 32.72
N LYS A 42 5.52 4.43 33.07
CA LYS A 42 6.85 4.24 33.68
C LYS A 42 7.98 4.72 32.78
N LYS A 43 7.84 4.58 31.46
CA LYS A 43 8.84 4.96 30.46
C LYS A 43 8.60 6.34 29.84
N ASN A 44 7.67 7.11 30.41
CA ASN A 44 7.31 8.45 29.95
C ASN A 44 6.88 8.50 28.47
N ILE A 45 6.27 7.42 27.98
CA ILE A 45 5.67 7.35 26.65
C ILE A 45 4.26 7.98 26.74
N PRO A 46 3.93 8.97 25.89
CA PRO A 46 2.72 9.76 26.04
C PRO A 46 1.46 8.94 25.70
N LEU A 47 0.64 8.65 26.71
CA LEU A 47 -0.60 7.89 26.60
C LEU A 47 -1.83 8.82 26.66
N ALA A 48 -2.62 8.83 25.61
CA ALA A 48 -3.89 9.53 25.54
C ALA A 48 -4.98 8.83 26.39
N LYS A 49 -5.79 9.62 27.10
CA LYS A 49 -6.87 9.11 27.97
C LYS A 49 -8.14 8.75 27.19
N ALA A 50 -8.37 9.42 26.07
CA ALA A 50 -9.50 9.24 25.19
C ALA A 50 -9.05 9.29 23.73
N LEU A 51 -9.86 8.71 22.86
CA LEU A 51 -9.68 8.81 21.42
C LEU A 51 -10.39 10.09 20.95
N ASP A 52 -9.62 11.16 20.73
CA ASP A 52 -10.09 12.45 20.25
C ASP A 52 -9.15 13.02 19.18
N HIS A 53 -9.48 14.18 18.62
CA HIS A 53 -8.74 14.83 17.54
C HIS A 53 -7.26 15.17 17.87
N THR A 54 -6.84 15.09 19.14
CA THR A 54 -5.45 15.33 19.55
C THR A 54 -4.58 14.09 19.45
N VAL A 55 -5.19 12.90 19.31
CA VAL A 55 -4.46 11.64 19.16
C VAL A 55 -3.71 11.64 17.83
N THR A 56 -2.40 11.43 17.90
CA THR A 56 -1.53 11.37 16.70
C THR A 56 -1.20 9.93 16.31
N HIS A 57 -1.27 8.98 17.25
CA HIS A 57 -0.99 7.57 16.99
C HIS A 57 -2.03 6.68 17.63
N ILE A 58 -2.55 5.71 16.87
CA ILE A 58 -3.50 4.72 17.33
C ILE A 58 -2.84 3.35 17.26
N VAL A 59 -2.51 2.78 18.42
CA VAL A 59 -1.91 1.45 18.52
C VAL A 59 -3.01 0.41 18.57
N THR A 60 -2.87 -0.65 17.76
CA THR A 60 -3.88 -1.71 17.68
C THR A 60 -3.28 -3.10 17.49
N GLU A 61 -4.03 -4.13 17.90
CA GLU A 61 -3.79 -5.54 17.56
C GLU A 61 -4.61 -5.97 16.31
N PHE A 62 -5.41 -5.07 15.73
CA PHE A 62 -6.09 -5.36 14.47
C PHE A 62 -5.09 -5.41 13.30
N GLU A 63 -5.42 -6.26 12.32
CA GLU A 63 -4.52 -6.56 11.20
C GLU A 63 -4.76 -5.65 10.00
N SER A 64 -5.86 -4.88 9.99
CA SER A 64 -6.19 -3.93 8.92
C SER A 64 -6.89 -2.67 9.43
N LEU A 65 -6.76 -1.57 8.67
CA LEU A 65 -7.43 -0.30 8.96
C LEU A 65 -8.96 -0.47 8.95
N GLU A 66 -9.48 -1.26 8.02
CA GLU A 66 -10.91 -1.53 7.90
C GLU A 66 -11.48 -2.20 9.17
N GLN A 67 -10.73 -3.11 9.81
CA GLN A 67 -11.14 -3.71 11.08
C GLN A 67 -11.19 -2.67 12.22
N VAL A 68 -10.21 -1.76 12.24
CA VAL A 68 -10.13 -0.67 13.21
C VAL A 68 -11.31 0.28 13.03
N GLU A 69 -11.57 0.72 11.79
CA GLU A 69 -12.69 1.60 11.43
C GLU A 69 -14.04 0.97 11.73
N LYS A 70 -14.25 -0.29 11.34
CA LYS A 70 -15.51 -1.01 11.57
C LYS A 70 -15.79 -1.20 13.05
N GLN A 71 -14.77 -1.52 13.85
CA GLN A 71 -14.94 -1.67 15.30
C GLN A 71 -15.14 -0.32 15.98
N ALA A 72 -14.40 0.72 15.57
CA ALA A 72 -14.59 2.07 16.09
C ALA A 72 -16.01 2.58 15.80
N ALA A 73 -16.50 2.40 14.57
CA ALA A 73 -17.86 2.78 14.17
C ALA A 73 -18.93 2.03 14.98
N LYS A 74 -18.72 0.74 15.29
CA LYS A 74 -19.64 -0.06 16.12
C LYS A 74 -19.77 0.51 17.54
N ASP A 75 -18.70 1.08 18.07
CA ASP A 75 -18.65 1.63 19.42
C ASP A 75 -18.86 3.17 19.44
N GLY A 76 -19.27 3.75 18.31
CA GLY A 76 -19.56 5.18 18.18
C GLY A 76 -18.33 6.09 18.25
N LEU A 77 -17.14 5.53 18.02
CA LEU A 77 -15.87 6.23 18.03
C LEU A 77 -15.51 6.73 16.63
N GLN A 78 -15.05 7.98 16.53
CA GLN A 78 -14.48 8.54 15.30
C GLN A 78 -12.95 8.54 15.39
N LEU A 79 -12.30 7.92 14.41
CA LEU A 79 -10.85 7.94 14.30
C LEU A 79 -10.41 9.31 13.74
N PRO A 80 -9.44 9.99 14.37
CA PRO A 80 -8.89 11.22 13.81
C PRO A 80 -8.23 10.95 12.46
N THR A 81 -8.60 11.71 11.43
CA THR A 81 -8.09 11.53 10.05
C THR A 81 -6.58 11.73 9.95
N ALA A 82 -6.00 12.53 10.85
CA ALA A 82 -4.57 12.80 10.90
C ALA A 82 -3.76 11.78 11.75
N ALA A 83 -4.43 10.83 12.42
CA ALA A 83 -3.74 9.88 13.29
C ALA A 83 -3.16 8.70 12.51
N CYS A 84 -1.91 8.35 12.79
CA CYS A 84 -1.27 7.15 12.26
C CYS A 84 -1.77 5.92 13.02
N VAL A 85 -2.33 4.93 12.31
CA VAL A 85 -2.66 3.64 12.91
C VAL A 85 -1.47 2.70 12.78
N VAL A 86 -0.99 2.21 13.92
CA VAL A 86 0.29 1.49 14.06
C VAL A 86 0.11 0.18 14.81
N SER A 87 0.98 -0.78 14.52
CA SER A 87 0.96 -2.09 15.16
C SER A 87 1.47 -2.03 16.61
N MET A 88 1.11 -3.05 17.40
CA MET A 88 1.71 -3.26 18.72
C MET A 88 3.25 -3.39 18.69
N GLY A 89 3.83 -3.81 17.57
CA GLY A 89 5.29 -3.90 17.40
C GLY A 89 5.97 -2.55 17.57
N TRP A 90 5.44 -1.50 16.92
CA TRP A 90 5.94 -0.14 17.06
C TRP A 90 5.91 0.35 18.51
N LEU A 91 4.83 0.08 19.24
CA LEU A 91 4.74 0.46 20.66
C LEU A 91 5.79 -0.27 21.50
N VAL A 92 6.06 -1.54 21.22
CA VAL A 92 7.11 -2.30 21.90
C VAL A 92 8.49 -1.71 21.61
N GLU A 93 8.75 -1.26 20.39
CA GLU A 93 10.01 -0.59 20.03
C GLU A 93 10.15 0.76 20.74
N CYS A 94 9.09 1.56 20.79
CA CYS A 94 9.06 2.81 21.56
C CYS A 94 9.32 2.55 23.05
N LEU A 95 8.72 1.50 23.62
CA LEU A 95 8.97 1.09 25.01
C LEU A 95 10.42 0.63 25.20
N LYS A 96 11.03 -0.11 24.27
CA LYS A 96 12.44 -0.49 24.37
C LYS A 96 13.35 0.73 24.35
N ALA A 97 13.11 1.66 23.41
CA ALA A 97 13.87 2.90 23.26
C ALA A 97 13.57 3.94 24.37
N SER A 98 12.46 3.80 25.10
CA SER A 98 11.94 4.81 26.04
C SER A 98 11.77 6.19 25.38
N ALA A 99 11.38 6.19 24.10
CA ALA A 99 11.12 7.37 23.29
C ALA A 99 10.07 7.03 22.24
N VAL A 100 9.32 8.03 21.77
CA VAL A 100 8.45 7.86 20.60
C VAL A 100 9.33 7.82 19.36
N LEU A 101 9.30 6.69 18.65
CA LEU A 101 10.09 6.49 17.44
C LEU A 101 9.31 6.96 16.21
N PRO A 102 9.99 7.43 15.15
CA PRO A 102 9.35 7.66 13.86
C PRO A 102 8.59 6.41 13.39
N VAL A 103 7.42 6.61 12.80
CA VAL A 103 6.66 5.52 12.17
C VAL A 103 7.35 5.17 10.86
N GLU A 104 7.56 3.88 10.63
CA GLU A 104 8.16 3.32 9.41
C GLU A 104 7.13 2.41 8.74
N GLU A 105 7.35 2.02 7.48
CA GLU A 105 6.39 1.19 6.76
C GLU A 105 6.15 -0.19 7.44
N SER A 106 7.15 -0.71 8.15
CA SER A 106 7.08 -1.93 8.98
C SER A 106 6.17 -1.79 10.20
N HIS A 107 5.91 -0.56 10.64
CA HIS A 107 5.08 -0.22 11.80
C HIS A 107 3.59 -0.09 11.45
N LEU A 108 3.30 0.13 10.16
CA LEU A 108 1.96 0.16 9.60
C LEU A 108 1.43 -1.26 9.38
N PHE A 109 0.12 -1.41 9.17
CA PHE A 109 -0.62 -2.67 9.11
C PHE A 109 0.17 -3.86 8.55
N LYS A 110 0.07 -5.00 9.25
CA LYS A 110 0.53 -6.30 8.74
C LYS A 110 -0.13 -6.51 7.38
N LYS A 111 0.67 -6.52 6.31
CA LYS A 111 0.22 -7.08 5.04
C LYS A 111 -0.33 -8.47 5.32
N ASP A 112 -1.46 -8.80 4.69
CA ASP A 112 -2.06 -10.12 4.78
C ASP A 112 -0.94 -11.15 4.61
N ALA A 113 -0.75 -12.02 5.60
CA ALA A 113 0.35 -12.98 5.65
C ALA A 113 0.47 -13.78 4.35
N LEU A 114 -0.67 -14.09 3.72
CA LEU A 114 -0.71 -14.79 2.44
C LEU A 114 -0.27 -13.90 1.28
N GLU A 115 -0.53 -12.59 1.31
CA GLU A 115 0.00 -11.64 0.32
C GLU A 115 1.52 -11.47 0.45
N VAL A 116 2.08 -11.53 1.67
CA VAL A 116 3.53 -11.54 1.86
C VAL A 116 4.14 -12.79 1.24
N LEU A 117 3.55 -13.97 1.50
CA LEU A 117 4.00 -15.23 0.94
C LEU A 117 3.85 -15.28 -0.58
N GLN A 118 2.76 -14.71 -1.11
CA GLN A 118 2.55 -14.52 -2.54
C GLN A 118 3.68 -13.67 -3.13
N LEU A 119 3.88 -12.45 -2.63
CA LEU A 119 4.87 -11.52 -3.15
C LEU A 119 6.28 -12.09 -3.05
N HIS A 120 6.61 -12.78 -1.96
CA HIS A 120 7.89 -13.45 -1.80
C HIS A 120 8.12 -14.53 -2.87
N ALA A 121 7.11 -15.32 -3.20
CA ALA A 121 7.19 -16.28 -4.30
C ALA A 121 7.35 -15.56 -5.65
N GLU A 122 6.55 -14.52 -5.93
CA GLU A 122 6.67 -13.73 -7.17
C GLU A 122 8.07 -13.12 -7.35
N LEU A 123 8.67 -12.60 -6.28
CA LEU A 123 10.02 -12.01 -6.32
C LEU A 123 11.12 -13.06 -6.49
N LYS A 124 10.93 -14.28 -5.96
CA LYS A 124 11.85 -15.40 -6.18
C LYS A 124 11.85 -15.87 -7.62
N ASP A 125 10.70 -15.85 -8.29
CA ASP A 125 10.56 -16.07 -9.73
C ASP A 125 11.30 -17.34 -10.23
N GLY A 126 11.23 -18.42 -9.44
CA GLY A 126 11.72 -19.75 -9.81
C GLY A 126 10.62 -20.59 -10.49
N SER A 127 11.01 -21.74 -11.05
CA SER A 127 10.11 -22.62 -11.82
C SER A 127 8.85 -23.08 -11.08
N GLN A 128 8.91 -23.18 -9.75
CA GLN A 128 7.76 -23.55 -8.90
C GLN A 128 7.11 -22.34 -8.21
N ASP A 129 7.69 -21.15 -8.29
CA ASP A 129 7.22 -20.03 -7.46
C ASP A 129 5.95 -19.39 -8.02
N TYR A 130 5.74 -19.43 -9.35
CA TYR A 130 4.49 -18.98 -9.95
C TYR A 130 3.26 -19.74 -9.39
N SER A 131 3.35 -21.07 -9.29
CA SER A 131 2.24 -21.87 -8.77
C SER A 131 2.02 -21.65 -7.28
N ARG A 132 3.10 -21.42 -6.51
CA ARG A 132 3.03 -21.03 -5.09
C ARG A 132 2.37 -19.66 -4.91
N ALA A 133 2.80 -18.65 -5.66
CA ALA A 133 2.21 -17.32 -5.66
C ALA A 133 0.71 -17.39 -5.98
N LEU A 134 0.33 -18.14 -7.03
CA LEU A 134 -1.06 -18.33 -7.40
C LEU A 134 -1.86 -19.02 -6.28
N ALA A 135 -1.29 -20.02 -5.60
CA ALA A 135 -1.95 -20.70 -4.48
C ALA A 135 -2.20 -19.74 -3.31
N PHE A 136 -1.20 -18.96 -2.91
CA PHE A 136 -1.36 -17.96 -1.84
C PHE A 136 -2.36 -16.87 -2.21
N ARG A 137 -2.33 -16.40 -3.46
CA ARG A 137 -3.31 -15.43 -3.98
C ARG A 137 -4.73 -15.97 -3.88
N ARG A 138 -4.97 -17.19 -4.34
CA ARG A 138 -6.31 -17.82 -4.29
C ARG A 138 -6.78 -18.00 -2.86
N ALA A 139 -5.89 -18.43 -1.97
CA ALA A 139 -6.19 -18.56 -0.55
C ALA A 139 -6.53 -17.21 0.10
N SER A 140 -5.75 -16.15 -0.14
CA SER A 140 -6.06 -14.80 0.36
C SER A 140 -7.43 -14.31 -0.15
N CYS A 141 -7.71 -14.46 -1.44
CA CYS A 141 -9.02 -14.10 -2.01
C CYS A 141 -10.17 -14.88 -1.36
N LEU A 142 -10.01 -16.19 -1.18
CA LEU A 142 -11.01 -17.01 -0.49
C LEU A 142 -11.28 -16.49 0.93
N LEU A 143 -10.22 -16.31 1.73
CA LEU A 143 -10.34 -15.83 3.11
C LEU A 143 -11.05 -14.46 3.18
N LYS A 144 -10.71 -13.54 2.29
CA LYS A 144 -11.35 -12.21 2.17
C LYS A 144 -12.82 -12.28 1.77
N SER A 145 -13.25 -13.35 1.12
CA SER A 145 -14.64 -13.54 0.68
C SER A 145 -15.51 -14.29 1.69
N LEU A 146 -14.94 -14.82 2.77
CA LEU A 146 -15.72 -15.56 3.75
C LEU A 146 -16.73 -14.64 4.44
N PRO A 147 -17.99 -15.08 4.62
CA PRO A 147 -19.01 -14.27 5.30
C PRO A 147 -18.83 -14.26 6.83
N PHE A 148 -17.74 -14.83 7.35
CA PHE A 148 -17.45 -14.95 8.76
C PHE A 148 -15.95 -14.78 9.04
N GLU A 149 -15.63 -14.38 10.27
CA GLU A 149 -14.25 -14.36 10.77
C GLU A 149 -13.81 -15.79 11.13
N VAL A 150 -12.65 -16.21 10.63
CA VAL A 150 -12.04 -17.50 10.96
C VAL A 150 -11.51 -17.43 12.39
N ARG A 151 -11.94 -18.35 13.24
CA ARG A 151 -11.48 -18.48 14.64
C ARG A 151 -10.87 -19.84 14.95
N ASP A 152 -11.07 -20.80 14.07
CA ASP A 152 -10.59 -22.16 14.20
C ASP A 152 -10.12 -22.66 12.81
N PRO A 153 -8.87 -23.13 12.68
CA PRO A 153 -8.34 -23.66 11.42
C PRO A 153 -9.23 -24.76 10.80
N ARG A 154 -9.96 -25.52 11.62
CA ARG A 154 -10.88 -26.57 11.15
C ARG A 154 -12.01 -26.03 10.26
N GLN A 155 -12.39 -24.76 10.41
CA GLN A 155 -13.38 -24.10 9.55
C GLN A 155 -12.90 -23.98 8.10
N LEU A 156 -11.59 -23.96 7.89
CA LEU A 156 -10.96 -23.88 6.58
C LEU A 156 -10.61 -25.25 6.00
N SER A 157 -10.59 -26.27 6.84
CA SER A 157 -10.28 -27.63 6.42
C SER A 157 -11.26 -28.05 5.33
N ARG A 158 -10.73 -28.56 4.20
CA ARG A 158 -11.47 -29.01 3.00
C ARG A 158 -12.00 -27.90 2.09
N LEU A 159 -11.78 -26.62 2.39
CA LEU A 159 -12.06 -25.57 1.41
C LEU A 159 -11.08 -25.68 0.24
N LYS A 160 -11.60 -25.51 -0.98
CA LYS A 160 -10.79 -25.44 -2.20
C LYS A 160 -9.76 -24.30 -2.04
N ASP A 161 -8.56 -24.49 -2.58
CA ASP A 161 -7.45 -23.53 -2.52
C ASP A 161 -6.85 -23.30 -1.10
N ILE A 162 -7.35 -23.96 -0.05
CA ILE A 162 -6.68 -24.06 1.26
C ILE A 162 -5.84 -25.34 1.33
N GLY A 163 -4.57 -25.22 0.95
CA GLY A 163 -3.58 -26.29 1.09
C GLY A 163 -3.01 -26.40 2.52
N GLY A 164 -2.26 -27.47 2.78
CA GLY A 164 -1.65 -27.70 4.09
C GLY A 164 -0.68 -26.58 4.54
N HIS A 165 -0.02 -25.88 3.60
CA HIS A 165 0.85 -24.75 3.93
C HIS A 165 0.04 -23.53 4.41
N VAL A 166 -0.98 -23.14 3.65
CA VAL A 166 -1.90 -22.05 4.05
C VAL A 166 -2.53 -22.35 5.40
N LEU A 167 -2.98 -23.59 5.62
CA LEU A 167 -3.58 -23.99 6.88
C LEU A 167 -2.62 -23.82 8.06
N ARG A 168 -1.34 -24.21 7.91
CA ARG A 168 -0.31 -23.99 8.95
C ARG A 168 -0.12 -22.50 9.25
N VAL A 169 -0.03 -21.66 8.22
CA VAL A 169 0.15 -20.20 8.40
C VAL A 169 -1.04 -19.59 9.14
N VAL A 170 -2.27 -19.97 8.79
CA VAL A 170 -3.47 -19.50 9.49
C VAL A 170 -3.50 -20.01 10.92
N THR A 171 -3.13 -21.27 11.16
CA THR A 171 -3.01 -21.82 12.53
C THR A 171 -2.01 -21.03 13.36
N ASP A 172 -0.81 -20.77 12.84
CA ASP A 172 0.20 -19.98 13.56
C ASP A 172 -0.34 -18.60 13.95
N ILE A 173 -1.05 -17.93 13.04
CA ILE A 173 -1.64 -16.61 13.28
C ILE A 173 -2.75 -16.67 14.32
N LEU A 174 -3.61 -17.68 14.29
CA LEU A 174 -4.69 -17.84 15.27
C LEU A 174 -4.15 -18.18 16.67
N ASP A 175 -3.11 -19.02 16.74
CA ASP A 175 -2.55 -19.48 18.01
C ASP A 175 -1.58 -18.45 18.63
N ASN A 176 -0.77 -17.78 17.80
CA ASN A 176 0.33 -16.93 18.27
C ASN A 176 0.17 -15.44 17.90
N GLY A 177 -0.79 -15.08 17.06
CA GLY A 177 -0.96 -13.72 16.52
C GLY A 177 -0.02 -13.39 15.34
N SER A 178 0.85 -14.31 14.94
CA SER A 178 1.76 -14.17 13.80
C SER A 178 2.27 -15.53 13.29
N SER A 179 2.81 -15.55 12.07
CA SER A 179 3.53 -16.70 11.54
C SER A 179 5.03 -16.41 11.45
N LYS A 180 5.84 -17.29 12.03
CA LYS A 180 7.30 -17.14 12.09
C LYS A 180 7.92 -17.09 10.69
N GLU A 181 7.43 -17.90 9.76
CA GLU A 181 7.87 -17.87 8.35
C GLU A 181 7.68 -16.48 7.72
N VAL A 182 6.52 -15.87 7.99
CA VAL A 182 6.18 -14.53 7.46
C VAL A 182 7.08 -13.48 8.07
N GLU A 183 7.31 -13.54 9.39
CA GLU A 183 8.24 -12.64 10.09
C GLU A 183 9.67 -12.75 9.56
N ASP A 184 10.15 -13.98 9.31
CA ASP A 184 11.49 -14.23 8.78
C ASP A 184 11.63 -13.71 7.35
N ILE A 185 10.58 -13.81 6.53
CA ILE A 185 10.55 -13.21 5.19
C ILE A 185 10.58 -11.69 5.26
N VAL A 186 9.73 -11.07 6.08
CA VAL A 186 9.65 -9.60 6.20
C VAL A 186 10.95 -9.00 6.74
N SER A 187 11.61 -9.69 7.67
CA SER A 187 12.89 -9.27 8.25
C SER A 187 14.11 -9.57 7.36
N SER A 188 13.94 -10.36 6.30
CA SER A 188 15.04 -10.68 5.37
C SER A 188 15.49 -9.46 4.61
N LYS A 189 16.80 -9.14 4.72
CA LYS A 189 17.44 -8.07 3.94
C LYS A 189 17.21 -8.24 2.44
N TRP A 190 17.28 -9.47 1.94
CA TRP A 190 17.05 -9.76 0.52
C TRP A 190 15.62 -9.39 0.10
N PHE A 191 14.62 -9.75 0.90
CA PHE A 191 13.22 -9.46 0.59
C PHE A 191 12.92 -7.96 0.62
N GLN A 192 13.49 -7.24 1.60
CA GLN A 192 13.39 -5.79 1.70
C GLN A 192 14.00 -5.09 0.48
N GLN A 193 15.20 -5.51 0.05
CA GLN A 193 15.85 -4.97 -1.16
C GLN A 193 15.05 -5.28 -2.42
N MET A 194 14.54 -6.51 -2.56
CA MET A 194 13.71 -6.89 -3.71
C MET A 194 12.44 -6.04 -3.78
N LYS A 195 11.73 -5.87 -2.67
CA LYS A 195 10.53 -5.04 -2.60
C LYS A 195 10.83 -3.58 -2.96
N MET A 196 11.91 -3.02 -2.41
CA MET A 196 12.33 -1.66 -2.70
C MET A 196 12.65 -1.49 -4.19
N PHE A 197 13.50 -2.34 -4.77
CA PHE A 197 13.87 -2.18 -6.18
C PHE A 197 12.71 -2.43 -7.14
N THR A 198 11.85 -3.41 -6.87
CA THR A 198 10.68 -3.69 -7.71
C THR A 198 9.54 -2.69 -7.55
N SER A 199 9.61 -1.79 -6.56
CA SER A 199 8.69 -0.65 -6.47
C SER A 199 9.00 0.46 -7.48
N ILE A 200 10.18 0.45 -8.11
CA ILE A 200 10.52 1.36 -9.20
C ILE A 200 9.77 0.90 -10.47
N PHE A 201 9.02 1.82 -11.09
CA PHE A 201 8.34 1.54 -12.35
C PHE A 201 9.31 1.00 -13.41
N GLY A 202 8.92 -0.09 -14.08
CA GLY A 202 9.76 -0.78 -15.08
C GLY A 202 10.77 -1.77 -14.52
N VAL A 203 10.95 -1.87 -13.20
CA VAL A 203 11.90 -2.81 -12.58
C VAL A 203 11.19 -4.09 -12.14
N GLY A 204 11.49 -5.19 -12.83
CA GLY A 204 11.03 -6.54 -12.46
C GLY A 204 12.01 -7.31 -11.56
N SER A 205 11.62 -8.53 -11.19
CA SER A 205 12.39 -9.49 -10.37
C SER A 205 13.83 -9.67 -10.88
N ALA A 206 14.02 -9.86 -12.19
CA ALA A 206 15.32 -10.10 -12.81
C ALA A 206 16.27 -8.90 -12.65
N THR A 207 15.77 -7.69 -12.92
CA THR A 207 16.54 -6.45 -12.78
C THR A 207 16.91 -6.20 -11.32
N ALA A 208 15.96 -6.35 -10.39
CA ALA A 208 16.20 -6.20 -8.97
C ALA A 208 17.26 -7.18 -8.44
N LYS A 209 17.20 -8.46 -8.83
CA LYS A 209 18.23 -9.46 -8.49
C LYS A 209 19.60 -9.08 -9.03
N SER A 210 19.67 -8.58 -10.27
CA SER A 210 20.93 -8.10 -10.85
C SER A 210 21.53 -6.96 -10.02
N TRP A 211 20.72 -5.99 -9.60
CA TRP A 211 21.18 -4.88 -8.76
C TRP A 211 21.66 -5.33 -7.38
N ILE A 212 20.93 -6.24 -6.74
CA ILE A 212 21.36 -6.85 -5.46
C ILE A 212 22.70 -7.58 -5.65
N SER A 213 22.89 -8.31 -6.75
CA SER A 213 24.14 -9.04 -7.02
C SER A 213 25.34 -8.11 -7.25
N LYS A 214 25.09 -6.87 -7.68
CA LYS A 214 26.11 -5.81 -7.78
C LYS A 214 26.44 -5.18 -6.43
N GLY A 215 25.75 -5.58 -5.35
CA GLY A 215 25.93 -5.03 -4.01
C GLY A 215 25.15 -3.74 -3.76
N TRP A 216 24.22 -3.36 -4.64
CA TRP A 216 23.41 -2.17 -4.44
C TRP A 216 22.35 -2.40 -3.36
N THR A 217 22.20 -1.41 -2.48
CA THR A 217 21.37 -1.51 -1.28
C THR A 217 20.34 -0.40 -1.15
N THR A 218 20.50 0.69 -1.91
CA THR A 218 19.64 1.88 -1.86
C THR A 218 19.23 2.32 -3.26
N ILE A 219 18.21 3.20 -3.36
CA ILE A 219 17.80 3.81 -4.63
C ILE A 219 18.91 4.76 -5.14
N GLU A 220 19.65 5.38 -4.23
CA GLU A 220 20.78 6.27 -4.50
C GLU A 220 21.92 5.52 -5.19
N ASP A 221 22.19 4.27 -4.81
CA ASP A 221 23.18 3.42 -5.49
C ASP A 221 22.82 3.25 -6.98
N VAL A 222 21.52 3.08 -7.28
CA VAL A 222 21.00 2.93 -8.64
C VAL A 222 21.14 4.25 -9.41
N ARG A 223 20.79 5.37 -8.78
CA ARG A 223 20.87 6.72 -9.38
C ARG A 223 22.33 7.12 -9.66
N GLY A 224 23.23 6.89 -8.70
CA GLY A 224 24.65 7.22 -8.79
C GLY A 224 25.40 6.41 -9.86
N ALA A 225 24.88 5.23 -10.24
CA ALA A 225 25.41 4.43 -11.33
C ALA A 225 25.07 4.97 -12.75
N GLY A 226 24.35 6.10 -12.87
CA GLY A 226 24.09 6.77 -14.14
C GLY A 226 23.01 6.11 -15.00
N CYS A 227 21.86 5.80 -14.39
CA CYS A 227 20.71 5.09 -14.98
C CYS A 227 21.10 3.83 -15.78
N PRO A 228 21.16 2.66 -15.12
CA PRO A 228 21.77 1.46 -15.70
C PRO A 228 20.95 0.76 -16.80
N SER A 229 19.83 1.34 -17.25
CA SER A 229 18.89 0.71 -18.17
C SER A 229 18.55 1.63 -19.34
N SER A 230 18.52 1.06 -20.56
CA SER A 230 17.96 1.72 -21.74
C SER A 230 16.42 1.65 -21.78
N ASP A 231 15.80 0.92 -20.85
CA ASP A 231 14.34 0.86 -20.71
C ASP A 231 13.82 2.17 -20.14
N TRP A 232 13.06 2.91 -20.96
CA TRP A 232 12.48 4.20 -20.57
C TRP A 232 11.64 4.10 -19.29
N ARG A 233 11.00 2.95 -19.03
CA ARG A 233 10.18 2.76 -17.82
C ARG A 233 11.05 2.88 -16.58
N VAL A 234 12.24 2.29 -16.60
CA VAL A 234 13.20 2.36 -15.49
C VAL A 234 13.77 3.77 -15.34
N VAL A 235 14.08 4.45 -16.45
CA VAL A 235 14.58 5.83 -16.45
C VAL A 235 13.57 6.76 -15.75
N TRP A 236 12.31 6.71 -16.17
CA TRP A 236 11.25 7.55 -15.64
C TRP A 236 10.79 7.10 -14.25
N GLY A 237 10.78 5.80 -14.00
CA GLY A 237 10.50 5.23 -12.68
C GLY A 237 11.51 5.70 -11.63
N LEU A 238 12.78 5.89 -11.99
CA LEU A 238 13.79 6.46 -11.09
C LEU A 238 13.67 7.97 -10.94
N ALA A 239 13.31 8.68 -12.02
CA ALA A 239 13.19 10.14 -12.03
C ALA A 239 11.98 10.64 -11.22
N PHE A 240 10.89 9.87 -11.20
CA PHE A 240 9.64 10.20 -10.50
C PHE A 240 9.33 9.18 -9.40
N TYR A 241 10.35 8.54 -8.84
CA TYR A 241 10.16 7.46 -7.86
C TYR A 241 9.33 7.93 -6.66
N GLU A 242 9.63 9.11 -6.14
CA GLU A 242 8.94 9.70 -5.00
C GLU A 242 7.47 9.99 -5.34
N ASP A 243 7.20 10.65 -6.47
CA ASP A 243 5.83 10.99 -6.90
C ASP A 243 5.00 9.75 -7.23
N LEU A 244 5.59 8.75 -7.89
CA LEU A 244 4.92 7.48 -8.20
C LEU A 244 4.71 6.62 -6.94
N GLY A 245 5.49 6.87 -5.88
CA GLY A 245 5.29 6.28 -4.56
C GLY A 245 4.15 6.93 -3.78
N CYS A 246 3.74 8.17 -4.13
CA CYS A 246 2.60 8.82 -3.54
C CYS A 246 1.29 8.17 -4.03
N PRO A 247 0.44 7.67 -3.12
CA PRO A 247 -0.82 7.09 -3.52
C PRO A 247 -1.75 8.13 -4.15
N VAL A 248 -2.40 7.76 -5.25
CA VAL A 248 -3.41 8.58 -5.93
C VAL A 248 -4.71 8.49 -5.14
N SER A 249 -5.28 9.63 -4.78
CA SER A 249 -6.59 9.73 -4.13
C SER A 249 -7.75 9.63 -5.12
N ARG A 250 -8.94 9.28 -4.61
CA ARG A 250 -10.21 9.37 -5.35
C ARG A 250 -10.38 10.72 -6.04
N GLN A 251 -10.10 11.81 -5.33
CA GLN A 251 -10.30 13.17 -5.85
C GLN A 251 -9.36 13.48 -7.02
N GLU A 252 -8.10 13.06 -6.93
CA GLU A 252 -7.13 13.20 -8.03
C GLU A 252 -7.55 12.35 -9.24
N ALA A 253 -8.00 11.11 -8.99
CA ALA A 253 -8.51 10.23 -10.04
C ALA A 253 -9.73 10.83 -10.76
N ASP A 254 -10.70 11.35 -10.02
CA ASP A 254 -11.92 11.94 -10.59
C ASP A 254 -11.59 13.23 -11.39
N THR A 255 -10.65 14.04 -10.89
CA THR A 255 -10.14 15.22 -11.58
C THR A 255 -9.46 14.84 -12.90
N PHE A 256 -8.62 13.80 -12.87
CA PHE A 256 -7.95 13.28 -14.06
C PHE A 256 -8.95 12.77 -15.10
N VAL A 257 -9.95 11.98 -14.67
CA VAL A 257 -11.03 11.47 -15.53
C VAL A 257 -11.78 12.63 -16.19
N ALA A 258 -12.12 13.68 -15.43
CA ALA A 258 -12.85 14.84 -15.96
C ALA A 258 -12.02 15.62 -17.00
N ILE A 259 -10.71 15.75 -16.79
CA ILE A 259 -9.79 16.37 -17.76
C ILE A 259 -9.77 15.55 -19.05
N VAL A 260 -9.55 14.24 -18.95
CA VAL A 260 -9.48 13.35 -20.12
C VAL A 260 -10.80 13.33 -20.87
N HIS A 261 -11.93 13.23 -20.16
CA HIS A 261 -13.27 13.29 -20.74
C HIS A 261 -13.50 14.58 -21.53
N ARG A 262 -13.18 15.74 -20.96
CA ARG A 262 -13.34 17.03 -21.64
C ARG A 262 -12.53 17.09 -22.94
N GLU A 263 -11.27 16.68 -22.92
CA GLU A 263 -10.43 16.70 -24.13
C GLU A 263 -10.92 15.71 -25.18
N ALA A 264 -11.33 14.52 -24.77
CA ALA A 264 -11.84 13.50 -25.68
C ALA A 264 -13.16 13.94 -26.34
N GLU A 265 -14.08 14.50 -25.57
CA GLU A 265 -15.36 15.03 -26.06
C GLU A 265 -15.17 16.23 -27.02
N ALA A 266 -14.19 17.09 -26.76
CA ALA A 266 -13.87 18.21 -27.64
C ALA A 266 -13.29 17.76 -29.00
N ILE A 267 -12.57 16.63 -29.02
CA ILE A 267 -12.04 16.03 -30.24
C ILE A 267 -13.13 15.28 -31.00
N TRP A 268 -13.94 14.52 -30.26
CA TRP A 268 -14.96 13.65 -30.81
C TRP A 268 -16.21 13.67 -29.92
N PRO A 269 -17.23 14.46 -30.28
CA PRO A 269 -18.47 14.55 -29.51
C PRO A 269 -19.17 13.20 -29.39
N GLY A 270 -19.68 12.88 -28.21
CA GLY A 270 -20.28 11.58 -27.88
C GLY A 270 -19.28 10.55 -27.38
N THR A 271 -18.04 10.94 -27.05
CA THR A 271 -17.05 10.03 -26.48
C THR A 271 -17.44 9.64 -25.06
N ILE A 272 -17.32 8.36 -24.74
CA ILE A 272 -17.54 7.83 -23.39
C ILE A 272 -16.18 7.56 -22.76
N VAL A 273 -15.90 8.21 -21.63
CA VAL A 273 -14.73 7.93 -20.79
C VAL A 273 -15.20 7.36 -19.46
N THR A 274 -14.74 6.16 -19.12
CA THR A 274 -15.11 5.47 -17.89
C THR A 274 -13.87 5.14 -17.07
N CYS A 275 -13.85 5.55 -15.80
CA CYS A 275 -12.86 5.09 -14.83
C CYS A 275 -13.05 3.59 -14.57
N VAL A 276 -11.99 2.80 -14.74
CA VAL A 276 -11.98 1.35 -14.49
C VAL A 276 -11.01 1.02 -13.34
N GLY A 277 -10.37 -0.16 -13.35
CA GLY A 277 -9.32 -0.45 -12.38
C GLY A 277 -9.78 -0.56 -10.93
N GLY A 278 -8.85 -0.29 -10.01
CA GLY A 278 -9.09 -0.31 -8.56
C GLY A 278 -10.14 0.70 -8.12
N PHE A 279 -10.12 1.87 -8.72
CA PHE A 279 -11.04 2.96 -8.45
C PHE A 279 -12.50 2.59 -8.77
N ARG A 280 -12.77 1.91 -9.89
CA ARG A 280 -14.12 1.38 -10.19
C ARG A 280 -14.62 0.34 -9.19
N ARG A 281 -13.71 -0.37 -8.50
CA ARG A 281 -14.06 -1.34 -7.44
C ARG A 281 -14.28 -0.67 -6.07
N GLY A 282 -14.26 0.66 -6.00
CA GLY A 282 -14.51 1.41 -4.78
C GLY A 282 -13.28 1.68 -3.93
N LYS A 283 -12.06 1.54 -4.45
CA LYS A 283 -10.85 1.96 -3.71
C LYS A 283 -10.80 3.47 -3.58
N GLU A 284 -10.61 4.00 -2.37
CA GLU A 284 -10.40 5.44 -2.17
C GLU A 284 -8.97 5.91 -2.52
N VAL A 285 -8.04 4.96 -2.60
CA VAL A 285 -6.62 5.19 -2.89
C VAL A 285 -6.09 4.13 -3.86
N GLY A 286 -5.28 4.54 -4.83
CA GLY A 286 -4.71 3.68 -5.88
C GLY A 286 -3.26 4.06 -6.23
N HIS A 287 -2.62 3.25 -7.09
CA HIS A 287 -1.29 3.55 -7.64
C HIS A 287 -1.33 4.24 -9.01
N ASP A 288 -2.47 4.13 -9.69
CA ASP A 288 -2.69 4.56 -11.07
C ASP A 288 -4.19 4.78 -11.32
N VAL A 289 -4.52 5.44 -12.43
CA VAL A 289 -5.89 5.67 -12.86
C VAL A 289 -6.10 5.00 -14.21
N ASP A 290 -6.85 3.90 -14.20
CA ASP A 290 -7.21 3.19 -15.43
C ASP A 290 -8.45 3.81 -16.09
N LEU A 291 -8.39 4.05 -17.39
CA LEU A 291 -9.52 4.58 -18.17
C LEU A 291 -9.87 3.64 -19.33
N LEU A 292 -11.17 3.42 -19.53
CA LEU A 292 -11.72 2.86 -20.76
C LEU A 292 -12.38 3.98 -21.55
N ILE A 293 -12.00 4.10 -22.83
CA ILE A 293 -12.51 5.12 -23.74
C ILE A 293 -13.16 4.44 -24.94
N THR A 294 -14.38 4.84 -25.28
CA THR A 294 -15.15 4.25 -26.39
C THR A 294 -16.12 5.26 -27.00
N HIS A 295 -16.82 4.87 -28.06
CA HIS A 295 -17.84 5.67 -28.73
C HIS A 295 -19.09 4.80 -28.99
N PRO A 296 -20.33 5.33 -28.90
CA PRO A 296 -21.55 4.55 -29.13
C PRO A 296 -21.69 3.97 -30.55
N ARG A 297 -21.05 4.62 -31.52
CA ARG A 297 -20.96 4.14 -32.91
C ARG A 297 -19.61 3.44 -33.11
N GLU A 298 -19.66 2.17 -33.50
CA GLU A 298 -18.49 1.36 -33.78
C GLU A 298 -17.62 1.98 -34.89
N GLY A 299 -16.30 1.96 -34.69
CA GLY A 299 -15.32 2.48 -35.62
C GLY A 299 -14.99 3.96 -35.42
N GLU A 300 -15.78 4.69 -34.63
CA GLU A 300 -15.55 6.12 -34.37
C GLU A 300 -14.55 6.36 -33.23
N GLU A 301 -14.28 5.35 -32.40
CA GLU A 301 -13.16 5.37 -31.47
C GLU A 301 -11.79 5.30 -32.18
N VAL A 302 -11.76 4.86 -33.44
CA VAL A 302 -10.53 4.64 -34.19
C VAL A 302 -9.79 5.97 -34.43
N GLY A 303 -8.55 6.03 -33.94
CA GLY A 303 -7.70 7.21 -34.09
C GLY A 303 -7.98 8.33 -33.09
N LEU A 304 -8.84 8.11 -32.08
CA LEU A 304 -9.04 9.04 -30.98
C LEU A 304 -7.78 9.19 -30.11
N LEU A 305 -7.20 8.07 -29.66
CA LEU A 305 -6.08 8.08 -28.70
C LEU A 305 -4.89 8.96 -29.14
N PRO A 306 -4.39 8.92 -30.40
CA PRO A 306 -3.30 9.79 -30.82
C PRO A 306 -3.66 11.29 -30.78
N LYS A 307 -4.91 11.65 -31.15
CA LYS A 307 -5.40 13.03 -31.10
C LYS A 307 -5.52 13.49 -29.64
N LEU A 308 -6.04 12.63 -28.77
CA LEU A 308 -6.19 12.88 -27.34
C LEU A 308 -4.84 13.11 -26.67
N LEU A 309 -3.85 12.25 -26.92
CA LEU A 309 -2.49 12.42 -26.41
C LEU A 309 -1.88 13.73 -26.91
N SER A 310 -2.09 14.11 -28.17
CA SER A 310 -1.62 15.40 -28.70
C SER A 310 -2.29 16.60 -27.99
N ALA A 311 -3.59 16.52 -27.71
CA ALA A 311 -4.32 17.58 -27.00
C ALA A 311 -3.83 17.73 -25.55
N LEU A 312 -3.64 16.62 -24.84
CA LEU A 312 -3.10 16.63 -23.48
C LEU A 312 -1.65 17.15 -23.44
N ALA A 313 -0.81 16.75 -24.41
CA ALA A 313 0.57 17.23 -24.52
C ALA A 313 0.65 18.75 -24.77
N LYS A 314 -0.25 19.33 -25.59
CA LYS A 314 -0.33 20.80 -25.80
C LYS A 314 -0.65 21.60 -24.53
N ARG A 315 -1.08 20.92 -23.47
CA ARG A 315 -1.41 21.49 -22.18
C ARG A 315 -0.40 21.14 -21.09
N ASP A 316 0.75 20.57 -21.47
CA ASP A 316 1.81 20.13 -20.56
C ASP A 316 1.32 19.09 -19.53
N LEU A 317 0.32 18.26 -19.91
CA LEU A 317 -0.23 17.20 -19.05
C LEU A 317 0.38 15.82 -19.31
N ILE A 318 1.34 15.72 -20.23
CA ILE A 318 2.06 14.48 -20.53
C ILE A 318 3.54 14.71 -20.32
N LEU A 319 4.12 14.00 -19.36
CA LEU A 319 5.57 13.91 -19.17
C LEU A 319 6.18 12.91 -20.15
N ILE A 320 5.62 11.70 -20.20
CA ILE A 320 5.95 10.66 -21.18
C ILE A 320 4.71 9.85 -21.53
N GLY A 321 4.64 9.37 -22.78
CA GLY A 321 3.58 8.50 -23.25
C GLY A 321 4.10 7.47 -24.23
N HIS A 322 3.70 6.21 -24.05
CA HIS A 322 3.96 5.14 -24.99
C HIS A 322 2.63 4.58 -25.51
N ARG A 323 2.59 4.26 -26.79
CA ARG A 323 1.40 3.70 -27.44
C ARG A 323 1.76 2.36 -28.06
N GLU A 324 1.18 1.31 -27.53
CA GLU A 324 1.18 0.01 -28.17
C GLU A 324 -0.11 -0.13 -28.96
N LYS A 325 0.01 -0.41 -30.26
CA LYS A 325 -1.16 -0.85 -31.02
C LYS A 325 -1.48 -2.27 -30.56
N ASN A 326 -2.75 -2.53 -30.32
CA ASN A 326 -3.19 -3.87 -30.04
C ASN A 326 -2.79 -4.80 -31.22
N SER A 327 -2.32 -6.00 -30.91
CA SER A 327 -1.85 -6.98 -31.89
C SER A 327 -2.98 -7.87 -32.44
N TYR A 328 -4.23 -7.51 -32.13
CA TYR A 328 -5.46 -8.13 -32.66
C TYR A 328 -6.04 -7.27 -33.77
#